data_AF-A0AAV7ZSC1-F1
#
_entry.id   AF-A0AAV7ZSC1-F1
#
_cell.length_a   1.000
_cell.length_b   1.000
_cell.length_c   1.000
_cell.angle_alpha   90.00
_cell.angle_beta   90.00
_cell.angle_gamma   90.00
#
_symmetry.space_group_name_H-M   'P 1'
#
loop_
_entity.id
_entity.type
_entity.pdbx_description
1 polymer ?
#
loop_
_entity_poly.entity_id
_entity_poly.type
_entity_poly.pdbx_seq_one_letter_code
_entity_poly.pdbx_strand_id
1 'polypeptide(L)'
;MSKDLLMSTLVCGFLGLVFSIIIADSLIEITYFRIFSILFAITFLALSLVFLMYFIELRKTATKFRSNCLLFVTIYIFVAGIFCWFPDQGWWFKASHNLRIFSYILIAIALSFVLVFVAMEIYSSPKFDKLFKRKDGPSMLLPRILKSQIILIIALAIFVGLIVGSIVGVVDIEDSEDAYYDLKFSIVRALFVGLAVGLLAGSLAYTMRSKEKKEISQKYAPLETKKAIASYTTVSQEDELL
;
A
#
# COMPACT_ATOMS: atom_id res chain seq x y z
N MET A 1 17.16 12.78 16.81
CA MET A 1 16.11 12.18 15.96
C MET A 1 15.12 13.28 15.58
N SER A 2 14.85 13.52 14.30
CA SER A 2 13.91 14.59 13.91
C SER A 2 12.49 14.19 14.33
N LYS A 3 11.71 15.14 14.85
CA LYS A 3 10.30 14.92 15.25
C LYS A 3 9.48 14.34 14.09
N ASP A 4 9.79 14.75 12.86
CA ASP A 4 9.15 14.29 11.63
C ASP A 4 9.40 12.80 11.33
N LEU A 5 10.59 12.27 11.66
CA LEU A 5 10.89 10.85 11.50
C LEU A 5 10.07 10.03 12.50
N LEU A 6 10.04 10.45 13.77
CA LEU A 6 9.26 9.79 14.81
C LEU A 6 7.78 9.74 14.45
N MET A 7 7.20 10.88 14.03
CA MET A 7 5.78 10.94 13.65
C MET A 7 5.47 10.05 12.44
N SER A 8 6.33 10.05 11.40
CA SER A 8 6.13 9.19 10.24
C SER A 8 6.20 7.71 10.60
N THR A 9 7.19 7.32 11.42
CA THR A 9 7.35 5.94 11.87
C THR A 9 6.17 5.47 12.73
N LEU A 10 5.72 6.30 13.67
CA LEU A 10 4.57 5.97 14.53
C LEU A 10 3.27 5.84 13.74
N VAL A 11 2.99 6.76 12.82
CA VAL A 11 1.78 6.71 11.98
C VAL A 11 1.78 5.47 11.09
N CYS A 12 2.91 5.14 10.45
CA CYS A 12 3.00 3.94 9.63
C CYS A 12 2.95 2.66 10.47
N GLY A 13 3.53 2.65 11.68
CA GLY A 13 3.41 1.53 12.62
C GLY A 13 1.96 1.27 13.02
N PHE A 14 1.22 2.33 13.35
CA PHE A 14 -0.21 2.22 13.68
C PHE A 14 -1.06 1.74 12.50
N LEU A 15 -0.85 2.30 11.30
CA LEU A 15 -1.54 1.84 10.09
C LEU A 15 -1.22 0.38 9.77
N GLY A 16 0.05 -0.04 9.92
CA GLY A 16 0.47 -1.42 9.75
C GLY A 16 -0.24 -2.38 10.70
N LEU A 17 -0.42 -1.98 11.96
CA LEU A 17 -1.20 -2.74 12.94
C LEU A 17 -2.65 -2.89 12.48
N VAL A 18 -3.33 -1.79 12.14
CA VAL A 18 -4.73 -1.80 11.69
C VAL A 18 -4.91 -2.69 10.46
N PHE A 19 -4.00 -2.59 9.49
CA PHE A 19 -4.06 -3.41 8.28
C PHE A 19 -3.88 -4.89 8.57
N SER A 20 -2.94 -5.26 9.43
CA SER A 20 -2.76 -6.66 9.81
C SER A 20 -3.95 -7.24 10.55
N ILE A 21 -4.66 -6.46 11.37
CA ILE A 21 -5.94 -6.89 11.97
C ILE A 21 -6.95 -7.17 10.86
N ILE A 22 -7.19 -6.20 9.98
CA ILE A 22 -8.22 -6.32 8.94
C ILE A 22 -7.94 -7.53 8.04
N ILE A 23 -6.69 -7.73 7.63
CA ILE A 23 -6.31 -8.87 6.79
C ILE A 23 -6.53 -10.19 7.54
N ALA A 24 -6.05 -10.31 8.78
CA ALA A 24 -6.19 -11.54 9.54
C ALA A 24 -7.66 -11.89 9.79
N ASP A 25 -8.47 -10.91 10.19
CA ASP A 25 -9.89 -11.08 10.47
C ASP A 25 -10.68 -11.42 9.20
N SER A 26 -10.39 -10.74 8.08
CA SER A 26 -11.01 -11.05 6.79
C SER A 26 -10.71 -12.48 6.33
N LEU A 27 -9.47 -12.96 6.50
CA LEU A 27 -9.12 -14.33 6.13
C LEU A 27 -9.89 -15.34 6.98
N ILE A 28 -10.02 -15.09 8.28
CA ILE A 28 -10.80 -15.92 9.21
C ILE A 28 -12.27 -15.96 8.80
N GLU A 29 -12.87 -14.81 8.51
CA GLU A 29 -14.27 -14.73 8.09
C GLU A 29 -14.51 -15.46 6.77
N ILE A 30 -13.58 -15.35 5.81
CA ILE A 30 -13.64 -16.08 4.53
C ILE A 30 -13.59 -17.59 4.75
N THR A 31 -12.79 -18.07 5.72
CA THR A 31 -12.70 -19.50 6.05
C THR A 31 -14.00 -20.03 6.66
N TYR A 32 -14.59 -19.32 7.62
CA TYR A 32 -15.74 -19.84 8.37
C TYR A 32 -17.09 -19.57 7.72
N PHE A 33 -17.24 -18.47 6.98
CA PHE A 33 -18.54 -18.03 6.48
C PHE A 33 -18.59 -17.93 4.96
N ARG A 34 -19.37 -18.84 4.36
CA ARG A 34 -19.77 -18.85 2.94
C ARG A 34 -20.15 -17.48 2.38
N ILE A 35 -21.05 -16.80 3.08
CA ILE A 35 -21.60 -15.52 2.61
C ILE A 35 -20.49 -14.48 2.50
N PHE A 36 -19.57 -14.43 3.47
CA PHE A 36 -18.43 -13.53 3.45
C PHE A 36 -17.49 -13.84 2.29
N SER A 37 -17.18 -15.12 2.03
CA SER A 37 -16.35 -15.51 0.88
C SER A 37 -16.93 -15.02 -0.46
N ILE A 38 -18.24 -15.17 -0.66
CA ILE A 38 -18.93 -14.68 -1.87
C ILE A 38 -18.90 -13.15 -1.95
N LEU A 39 -19.12 -12.45 -0.84
CA LEU A 39 -19.04 -11.00 -0.78
C LEU A 39 -17.64 -10.51 -1.15
N PHE A 40 -16.59 -11.08 -0.56
CA PHE A 40 -15.20 -10.76 -0.89
C PHE A 40 -14.88 -11.05 -2.36
N ALA A 41 -15.35 -12.17 -2.92
CA ALA A 41 -15.16 -12.49 -4.33
C ALA A 41 -15.80 -11.42 -5.23
N ILE A 42 -17.05 -11.03 -4.98
CA ILE A 42 -17.74 -9.98 -5.73
C ILE A 42 -17.02 -8.64 -5.56
N THR A 43 -16.60 -8.29 -4.34
CA THR A 43 -15.88 -7.04 -4.07
C THR A 43 -14.53 -7.00 -4.81
N PHE A 44 -13.77 -8.09 -4.83
CA PHE A 44 -12.50 -8.16 -5.57
C PHE A 44 -12.70 -8.09 -7.07
N LEU A 45 -13.71 -8.76 -7.62
CA LEU A 45 -14.05 -8.62 -9.03
C LEU A 45 -14.45 -7.18 -9.37
N ALA A 46 -15.28 -6.54 -8.55
CA ALA A 46 -15.66 -5.14 -8.74
C ALA A 46 -14.45 -4.19 -8.65
N LEU A 47 -13.58 -4.37 -7.65
CA LEU A 47 -12.35 -3.58 -7.48
C LEU A 47 -11.40 -3.77 -8.68
N SER A 48 -11.27 -4.99 -9.20
CA SER A 48 -10.44 -5.25 -10.38
C SER A 48 -10.95 -4.49 -11.62
N LEU A 49 -12.27 -4.34 -11.79
CA LEU A 49 -12.85 -3.52 -12.86
C LEU A 49 -12.53 -2.04 -12.67
N VAL A 50 -12.66 -1.53 -11.44
CA VAL A 50 -12.29 -0.14 -11.12
C VAL A 50 -10.81 0.10 -11.41
N PHE A 51 -9.93 -0.82 -11.03
CA PHE A 51 -8.49 -0.71 -11.30
C PHE A 51 -8.17 -0.82 -12.79
N LEU A 52 -8.93 -1.61 -13.55
CA LEU A 52 -8.80 -1.69 -15.00
C LEU A 52 -9.20 -0.38 -15.67
N MET A 53 -10.32 0.23 -15.26
CA MET A 53 -10.73 1.56 -15.73
C MET A 53 -9.64 2.60 -15.41
N TYR A 54 -9.09 2.55 -14.21
CA TYR A 54 -7.99 3.43 -13.81
C TYR A 54 -6.73 3.19 -14.64
N PHE A 55 -6.38 1.94 -14.95
CA PHE A 55 -5.26 1.60 -15.82
C PHE A 55 -5.40 2.20 -17.23
N ILE A 56 -6.60 2.14 -17.82
CA ILE A 56 -6.86 2.70 -19.16
C ILE A 56 -6.61 4.21 -19.17
N GLU A 57 -7.05 4.91 -18.12
CA GLU A 57 -6.82 6.35 -18.02
C GLU A 57 -5.36 6.69 -17.74
N LEU A 58 -4.72 5.94 -16.84
CA LEU A 58 -3.33 6.15 -16.46
C LEU A 58 -2.36 5.87 -17.61
N ARG A 59 -2.71 4.97 -18.54
CA ARG A 59 -1.91 4.67 -19.73
C ARG A 59 -1.72 5.88 -20.65
N LYS A 60 -2.63 6.87 -20.61
CA LYS A 60 -2.55 8.08 -21.44
C LYS A 60 -1.51 9.08 -20.92
N THR A 61 -1.24 9.09 -19.62
CA THR A 61 -0.48 10.17 -18.95
C THR A 61 0.77 9.69 -18.22
N ALA A 62 0.84 8.41 -17.81
CA ALA A 62 1.92 7.90 -16.97
C ALA A 62 3.02 7.15 -17.74
N THR A 63 4.16 6.95 -17.07
CA THR A 63 5.26 6.12 -17.58
C THR A 63 4.83 4.65 -17.73
N LYS A 64 5.28 3.97 -18.81
CA LYS A 64 5.00 2.55 -19.10
C LYS A 64 5.16 1.63 -17.88
N PHE A 65 6.21 1.83 -17.07
CA PHE A 65 6.45 1.02 -15.86
C PHE A 65 5.30 1.06 -14.86
N ARG A 66 4.80 2.26 -14.52
CA ARG A 66 3.70 2.43 -13.56
C ARG A 66 2.40 1.79 -14.05
N SER A 67 2.11 1.99 -15.34
CA SER A 67 0.94 1.39 -15.99
C SER A 67 1.02 -0.14 -15.95
N ASN A 68 2.19 -0.74 -16.24
CA ASN A 68 2.37 -2.19 -16.16
C ASN A 68 2.27 -2.74 -14.74
N CYS A 69 2.82 -2.05 -13.72
CA CYS A 69 2.68 -2.48 -12.32
C CYS A 69 1.21 -2.50 -11.89
N LEU A 70 0.45 -1.47 -12.26
CA LEU A 70 -0.97 -1.40 -11.95
C LEU A 70 -1.74 -2.53 -12.63
N LEU A 71 -1.46 -2.82 -13.91
CA LEU A 71 -2.07 -3.94 -14.62
C LEU A 71 -1.80 -5.28 -13.93
N PHE A 72 -0.56 -5.50 -13.48
CA PHE A 72 -0.19 -6.71 -12.75
C PHE A 72 -1.00 -6.85 -11.46
N VAL A 73 -1.13 -5.78 -10.67
CA VAL A 73 -1.96 -5.75 -9.46
C VAL A 73 -3.43 -6.00 -9.79
N THR A 74 -3.96 -5.41 -10.87
CA THR A 74 -5.35 -5.65 -11.32
C THR A 74 -5.60 -7.11 -11.64
N ILE A 75 -4.71 -7.74 -12.42
CA ILE A 75 -4.81 -9.16 -12.77
C ILE A 75 -4.71 -10.02 -11.51
N TYR A 76 -3.81 -9.67 -10.59
CA TYR A 76 -3.64 -10.37 -9.33
C TYR A 76 -4.91 -10.36 -8.48
N ILE A 77 -5.53 -9.18 -8.28
CA ILE A 77 -6.77 -9.02 -7.53
C ILE A 77 -7.92 -9.78 -8.21
N PHE A 78 -8.00 -9.75 -9.55
CA PHE A 78 -8.99 -10.50 -10.30
C PHE A 78 -8.85 -12.01 -10.05
N VAL A 79 -7.63 -12.55 -10.14
CA VAL A 79 -7.35 -13.96 -9.83
C VAL A 79 -7.70 -14.28 -8.37
N ALA A 80 -7.35 -13.40 -7.42
CA ALA A 80 -7.72 -13.56 -6.02
C ALA A 80 -9.25 -13.62 -5.79
N GLY A 81 -10.00 -12.81 -6.52
CA GLY A 81 -11.47 -12.83 -6.50
C GLY A 81 -12.04 -14.17 -6.99
N ILE A 82 -11.45 -14.74 -8.05
CA ILE A 82 -11.81 -16.09 -8.52
C ILE A 82 -11.51 -17.13 -7.45
N PHE A 83 -10.34 -17.08 -6.82
CA PHE A 83 -9.98 -18.00 -5.73
C PHE A 83 -10.90 -17.86 -4.49
N CYS A 84 -11.44 -16.67 -4.20
CA CYS A 84 -12.44 -16.47 -3.14
C CYS A 84 -13.83 -17.04 -3.47
N TRP A 85 -14.16 -17.29 -4.74
CA TRP A 85 -15.45 -17.91 -5.11
C TRP A 85 -15.52 -19.40 -4.74
N PHE A 86 -14.35 -19.97 -4.56
CA PHE A 86 -14.07 -21.38 -4.63
C PHE A 86 -14.07 -22.18 -3.30
N PRO A 87 -13.89 -21.59 -2.09
CA PRO A 87 -13.83 -22.32 -0.80
C PRO A 87 -15.02 -23.25 -0.50
N ASP A 88 -16.16 -23.04 -1.16
CA ASP A 88 -17.45 -23.58 -0.74
C ASP A 88 -17.93 -24.85 -1.46
N GLN A 89 -17.06 -25.48 -2.25
CA GLN A 89 -17.40 -26.79 -2.80
C GLN A 89 -16.44 -27.80 -2.18
N GLY A 90 -16.92 -29.00 -1.84
CA GLY A 90 -16.16 -30.04 -1.13
C GLY A 90 -14.85 -30.54 -1.79
N TRP A 91 -14.36 -29.88 -2.83
CA TRP A 91 -13.02 -30.01 -3.40
C TRP A 91 -11.96 -29.27 -2.58
N TRP A 92 -12.33 -28.23 -1.81
CA TRP A 92 -11.40 -27.57 -0.87
C TRP A 92 -10.94 -28.50 0.26
N PHE A 93 -11.87 -29.28 0.80
CA PHE A 93 -11.58 -30.37 1.75
C PHE A 93 -10.73 -31.50 1.16
N LYS A 94 -10.64 -31.62 -0.17
CA LYS A 94 -9.80 -32.61 -0.87
C LYS A 94 -8.53 -31.99 -1.48
N ALA A 95 -8.40 -30.67 -1.42
CA ALA A 95 -7.24 -29.98 -1.95
C ALA A 95 -6.03 -30.30 -1.07
N SER A 96 -4.85 -30.37 -1.69
CA SER A 96 -3.62 -30.54 -0.92
C SER A 96 -3.44 -29.35 0.02
N HIS A 97 -2.94 -29.62 1.23
CA HIS A 97 -2.63 -28.61 2.25
C HIS A 97 -1.83 -27.42 1.67
N ASN A 98 -0.96 -27.69 0.70
CA ASN A 98 -0.18 -26.67 -0.01
C ASN A 98 -1.04 -25.73 -0.87
N LEU A 99 -2.06 -26.25 -1.57
CA LEU A 99 -2.96 -25.43 -2.37
C LEU A 99 -3.81 -24.52 -1.47
N ARG A 100 -4.14 -25.00 -0.27
CA ARG A 100 -4.83 -24.22 0.76
C ARG A 100 -4.02 -23.03 1.22
N ILE A 101 -2.80 -23.27 1.68
CA ILE A 101 -1.86 -22.21 2.07
C ILE A 101 -1.67 -21.21 0.93
N PHE A 102 -1.49 -21.70 -0.30
CA PHE A 102 -1.29 -20.85 -1.47
C PHE A 102 -2.47 -19.89 -1.71
N SER A 103 -3.71 -20.36 -1.57
CA SER A 103 -4.87 -19.48 -1.70
C SER A 103 -4.92 -18.39 -0.64
N TYR A 104 -4.62 -18.71 0.61
CA TYR A 104 -4.66 -17.75 1.71
C TYR A 104 -3.59 -16.68 1.53
N ILE A 105 -2.40 -17.07 1.07
CA ILE A 105 -1.35 -16.13 0.66
C ILE A 105 -1.85 -15.22 -0.47
N LEU A 106 -2.49 -15.79 -1.49
CA LEU A 106 -2.97 -15.05 -2.65
C LEU A 106 -4.03 -14.02 -2.26
N ILE A 107 -5.00 -14.43 -1.43
CA ILE A 107 -6.07 -13.57 -0.90
C ILE A 107 -5.49 -12.49 0.02
N ALA A 108 -4.57 -12.85 0.92
CA ALA A 108 -3.94 -11.92 1.86
C ALA A 108 -3.12 -10.83 1.16
N ILE A 109 -2.39 -11.18 0.10
CA ILE A 109 -1.65 -10.21 -0.72
C ILE A 109 -2.63 -9.28 -1.45
N ALA A 110 -3.73 -9.80 -2.01
CA ALA A 110 -4.75 -8.99 -2.65
C ALA A 110 -5.41 -8.00 -1.67
N LEU A 111 -5.79 -8.45 -0.47
CA LEU A 111 -6.28 -7.59 0.61
C LEU A 111 -5.27 -6.50 0.97
N SER A 112 -4.00 -6.87 1.11
CA SER A 112 -2.92 -5.93 1.41
C SER A 112 -2.82 -4.83 0.35
N PHE A 113 -2.91 -5.18 -0.94
CA PHE A 113 -2.91 -4.20 -2.03
C PHE A 113 -4.12 -3.26 -1.98
N VAL A 114 -5.31 -3.81 -1.76
CA VAL A 114 -6.55 -3.02 -1.67
C VAL A 114 -6.49 -2.04 -0.50
N LEU A 115 -6.09 -2.51 0.69
CA LEU A 115 -5.97 -1.65 1.87
C LEU A 115 -4.96 -0.53 1.70
N VAL A 116 -3.80 -0.85 1.14
CA VAL A 116 -2.78 0.15 0.81
C VAL A 116 -3.33 1.16 -0.19
N PHE A 117 -4.01 0.72 -1.25
CA PHE A 117 -4.61 1.62 -2.22
C PHE A 117 -5.66 2.55 -1.58
N VAL A 118 -6.53 2.00 -0.73
CA VAL A 118 -7.52 2.78 0.03
C VAL A 118 -6.86 3.80 0.96
N ALA A 119 -5.79 3.44 1.68
CA ALA A 119 -5.07 4.42 2.51
C ALA A 119 -4.43 5.53 1.68
N MET A 120 -3.86 5.18 0.52
CA MET A 120 -3.28 6.19 -0.39
C MET A 120 -4.35 7.12 -0.94
N GLU A 121 -5.54 6.60 -1.24
CA GLU A 121 -6.69 7.38 -1.70
C GLU A 121 -7.22 8.32 -0.62
N ILE A 122 -7.38 7.82 0.61
CA ILE A 122 -7.78 8.63 1.76
C ILE A 122 -6.76 9.75 2.01
N TYR A 123 -5.46 9.43 1.96
CA TYR A 123 -4.39 10.40 2.13
C TYR A 123 -4.34 11.44 1.00
N SER A 124 -4.67 11.05 -0.23
CA SER A 124 -4.75 11.94 -1.39
C SER A 124 -6.08 12.69 -1.50
N SER A 125 -7.03 12.44 -0.60
CA SER A 125 -8.36 13.04 -0.68
C SER A 125 -8.30 14.55 -0.37
N PRO A 126 -8.96 15.41 -1.17
CA PRO A 126 -8.95 16.86 -0.96
C PRO A 126 -9.55 17.30 0.38
N LYS A 127 -10.36 16.44 1.03
CA LYS A 127 -10.84 16.66 2.41
C LYS A 127 -9.71 16.55 3.43
N PHE A 128 -8.76 15.66 3.21
CA PHE A 128 -7.57 15.47 4.03
C PHE A 128 -6.59 16.64 3.86
N ASP A 129 -6.39 17.11 2.61
CA ASP A 129 -5.56 18.29 2.33
C ASP A 129 -6.08 19.56 3.01
N LYS A 130 -7.41 19.73 3.11
CA LYS A 130 -8.03 20.83 3.87
C LYS A 130 -7.77 20.73 5.37
N LEU A 131 -7.78 19.52 5.95
CA LEU A 131 -7.49 19.30 7.37
C LEU A 131 -6.04 19.65 7.73
N PHE A 132 -5.10 19.37 6.82
CA PHE A 132 -3.66 19.61 7.02
C PHE A 132 -3.13 20.89 6.36
N LYS A 133 -4.01 21.77 5.85
CA LYS A 133 -3.68 23.04 5.18
C LYS A 133 -2.58 22.89 4.12
N ARG A 134 -2.61 21.81 3.34
CA ARG A 134 -1.65 21.61 2.24
C ARG A 134 -2.03 22.51 1.07
N LYS A 135 -1.12 23.38 0.63
CA LYS A 135 -1.31 24.36 -0.47
C LYS A 135 -1.07 23.78 -1.87
N ASP A 136 -0.88 22.47 -2.00
CA ASP A 136 -0.57 21.83 -3.26
C ASP A 136 -1.88 21.29 -3.88
N GLY A 137 -2.16 21.66 -5.14
CA GLY A 137 -3.48 21.55 -5.79
C GLY A 137 -4.10 20.15 -5.94
N PRO A 138 -5.35 20.09 -6.46
CA PRO A 138 -6.19 18.90 -6.45
C PRO A 138 -5.57 17.81 -7.28
N SER A 139 -5.09 16.79 -6.61
CA SER A 139 -4.37 15.71 -7.26
C SER A 139 -5.21 14.46 -7.17
N MET A 140 -6.01 14.25 -8.20
CA MET A 140 -6.73 12.99 -8.36
C MET A 140 -5.71 11.87 -8.58
N LEU A 141 -5.57 11.07 -7.54
CA LEU A 141 -5.13 9.67 -7.51
C LEU A 141 -3.66 9.32 -7.76
N LEU A 142 -2.75 10.23 -8.16
CA LEU A 142 -1.30 9.96 -8.07
C LEU A 142 -0.40 11.22 -7.97
N PRO A 143 -0.63 12.16 -7.04
CA PRO A 143 0.36 13.21 -6.83
C PRO A 143 1.65 12.66 -6.23
N ARG A 144 2.74 12.83 -6.96
CA ARG A 144 4.07 13.03 -6.37
C ARG A 144 4.61 11.88 -5.49
N ILE A 145 4.21 10.63 -5.76
CA ILE A 145 4.85 9.46 -5.14
C ILE A 145 6.05 9.05 -6.01
N LEU A 146 7.24 8.98 -5.42
CA LEU A 146 8.46 8.60 -6.13
C LEU A 146 8.35 7.18 -6.69
N LYS A 147 8.99 6.88 -7.82
CA LYS A 147 9.01 5.50 -8.36
C LYS A 147 9.48 4.47 -7.32
N SER A 148 10.46 4.84 -6.50
CA SER A 148 10.96 4.02 -5.40
C SER A 148 9.96 3.82 -4.27
N GLN A 149 9.12 4.81 -3.97
CA GLN A 149 8.08 4.70 -2.95
C GLN A 149 6.96 3.74 -3.41
N ILE A 150 6.59 3.76 -4.69
CA ILE A 150 5.62 2.81 -5.24
C ILE A 150 6.14 1.38 -5.12
N ILE A 151 7.41 1.14 -5.50
CA ILE A 151 8.04 -0.18 -5.38
C ILE A 151 8.10 -0.63 -3.92
N LEU A 152 8.48 0.27 -3.00
CA LEU A 152 8.51 -0.02 -1.57
C LEU A 152 7.13 -0.43 -1.06
N ILE A 153 6.10 0.33 -1.40
CA ILE A 153 4.71 0.08 -1.00
C ILE A 153 4.23 -1.29 -1.51
N ILE A 154 4.48 -1.59 -2.78
CA ILE A 154 4.13 -2.88 -3.39
C ILE A 154 4.87 -4.02 -2.70
N ALA A 155 6.18 -3.86 -2.47
CA ALA A 155 7.00 -4.88 -1.82
C ALA A 155 6.53 -5.14 -0.38
N LEU A 156 6.17 -4.09 0.37
CA LEU A 156 5.64 -4.21 1.73
C LEU A 156 4.27 -4.90 1.74
N ALA A 157 3.37 -4.56 0.81
CA ALA A 157 2.07 -5.20 0.69
C ALA A 157 2.20 -6.71 0.41
N ILE A 158 3.09 -7.09 -0.50
CA ILE A 158 3.40 -8.50 -0.79
C ILE A 158 3.97 -9.18 0.46
N PHE A 159 4.91 -8.53 1.15
CA PHE A 159 5.56 -9.10 2.33
C PHE A 159 4.58 -9.34 3.49
N VAL A 160 3.73 -8.35 3.79
CA VAL A 160 2.69 -8.49 4.83
C VAL A 160 1.70 -9.57 4.46
N GLY A 161 1.16 -9.54 3.23
CA GLY A 161 0.21 -10.53 2.75
C GLY A 161 0.79 -11.95 2.77
N LEU A 162 2.06 -12.10 2.39
CA LEU A 162 2.75 -13.38 2.40
C LEU A 162 2.89 -13.93 3.82
N ILE A 163 3.35 -13.12 4.77
CA ILE A 163 3.53 -13.58 6.16
C ILE A 163 2.18 -13.87 6.81
N VAL A 164 1.24 -12.94 6.74
CA VAL A 164 -0.08 -13.10 7.38
C VAL A 164 -0.86 -14.25 6.74
N GLY A 165 -0.88 -14.34 5.41
CA GLY A 165 -1.53 -15.43 4.68
C GLY A 165 -0.90 -16.79 4.95
N SER A 166 0.44 -16.85 5.12
CA SER A 166 1.11 -18.10 5.51
C SER A 166 0.77 -18.50 6.95
N ILE A 167 0.75 -17.56 7.89
CA ILE A 167 0.37 -17.82 9.29
C ILE A 167 -1.04 -18.39 9.35
N VAL A 168 -2.01 -17.74 8.69
CA VAL A 168 -3.41 -18.19 8.70
C VAL A 168 -3.57 -19.50 7.93
N GLY A 169 -2.89 -19.68 6.80
CA GLY A 169 -3.02 -20.88 5.99
C GLY A 169 -2.43 -22.15 6.61
N VAL A 170 -1.43 -22.03 7.49
CA VAL A 170 -0.82 -23.16 8.21
C VAL A 170 -1.67 -23.61 9.40
N VAL A 171 -2.43 -22.70 10.02
CA VAL A 171 -3.36 -23.08 11.09
C VAL A 171 -4.44 -23.97 10.48
N ASP A 172 -4.55 -25.21 10.94
CA ASP A 172 -5.58 -26.13 10.49
C ASP A 172 -6.88 -25.82 11.21
N ILE A 173 -7.66 -24.90 10.64
CA ILE A 173 -8.86 -24.33 11.27
C ILE A 173 -10.01 -25.37 11.34
N GLU A 174 -9.95 -26.45 10.56
CA GLU A 174 -11.05 -27.39 10.36
C GLU A 174 -11.08 -28.58 11.34
N ASP A 175 -9.96 -28.96 11.95
CA ASP A 175 -9.82 -30.28 12.62
C ASP A 175 -9.72 -30.25 14.16
N SER A 176 -9.87 -29.10 14.83
CA SER A 176 -9.78 -29.07 16.30
C SER A 176 -10.75 -28.09 16.98
N GLU A 177 -11.37 -28.51 18.09
CA GLU A 177 -12.10 -27.61 19.01
C GLU A 177 -11.19 -26.49 19.56
N ASP A 178 -9.87 -26.71 19.56
CA ASP A 178 -8.84 -25.74 19.94
C ASP A 178 -8.48 -24.75 18.83
N ALA A 179 -8.96 -24.95 17.60
CA ALA A 179 -8.64 -24.09 16.45
C ALA A 179 -8.95 -22.62 16.72
N TYR A 180 -9.99 -22.32 17.49
CA TYR A 180 -10.36 -20.96 17.87
C TYR A 180 -9.29 -20.26 18.75
N TYR A 181 -8.62 -20.99 19.63
CA TYR A 181 -7.55 -20.46 20.47
C TYR A 181 -6.26 -20.23 19.66
N ASP A 182 -5.91 -21.17 18.79
CA ASP A 182 -4.78 -21.04 17.87
C ASP A 182 -4.96 -19.90 16.86
N LEU A 183 -6.21 -19.60 16.51
CA LEU A 183 -6.59 -18.47 15.66
C LEU A 183 -6.32 -17.13 16.35
N LYS A 184 -6.75 -16.98 17.61
CA LYS A 184 -6.47 -15.77 18.40
C LYS A 184 -4.97 -15.54 18.54
N PHE A 185 -4.21 -16.60 18.78
CA PHE A 185 -2.75 -16.50 18.85
C PHE A 185 -2.12 -16.10 17.50
N SER A 186 -2.72 -16.52 16.40
CA SER A 186 -2.30 -16.15 15.05
C SER A 186 -2.60 -14.70 14.70
N ILE A 187 -3.74 -14.14 15.16
CA ILE A 187 -4.02 -12.70 15.08
C ILE A 187 -2.95 -11.90 15.85
N VAL A 188 -2.57 -12.34 17.05
CA VAL A 188 -1.51 -11.69 17.83
C VAL A 188 -0.17 -11.72 17.09
N ARG A 189 0.19 -12.83 16.46
CA ARG A 189 1.40 -12.90 15.62
C ARG A 189 1.31 -11.96 14.41
N ALA A 190 0.17 -11.89 13.74
CA ALA A 190 -0.06 -10.97 12.63
C ALA A 190 0.05 -9.49 13.06
N LEU A 191 -0.40 -9.14 14.27
CA LEU A 191 -0.27 -7.78 14.84
C LEU A 191 1.19 -7.36 14.95
N PHE A 192 2.05 -8.20 15.52
CA PHE A 192 3.47 -7.89 15.66
C PHE A 192 4.16 -7.74 14.31
N VAL A 193 3.79 -8.58 13.33
CA VAL A 193 4.29 -8.46 11.95
C VAL A 193 3.86 -7.11 11.34
N GLY A 194 2.58 -6.76 11.44
CA GLY A 194 2.05 -5.48 10.94
C GLY A 194 2.72 -4.27 11.55
N LEU A 195 2.89 -4.28 12.87
CA LEU A 195 3.60 -3.22 13.59
C LEU A 195 5.05 -3.09 13.11
N ALA A 196 5.80 -4.20 13.11
CA ALA A 196 7.22 -4.20 12.72
C ALA A 196 7.40 -3.71 11.28
N VAL A 197 6.59 -4.23 10.36
CA VAL A 197 6.63 -3.84 8.94
C VAL A 197 6.21 -2.39 8.76
N GLY A 198 5.20 -1.91 9.49
CA GLY A 198 4.75 -0.51 9.48
C GLY A 198 5.82 0.46 9.98
N LEU A 199 6.51 0.12 11.07
CA LEU A 199 7.62 0.93 11.61
C LEU A 199 8.78 1.02 10.60
N LEU A 200 9.14 -0.13 9.99
CA LEU A 200 10.16 -0.19 8.95
C LEU A 200 9.76 0.64 7.72
N ALA A 201 8.51 0.53 7.28
CA ALA A 201 7.96 1.29 6.16
C ALA A 201 8.07 2.80 6.41
N GLY A 202 7.69 3.27 7.60
CA GLY A 202 7.77 4.69 7.96
C GLY A 202 9.20 5.22 8.00
N SER A 203 10.14 4.43 8.53
CA SER A 203 11.57 4.78 8.55
C SER A 203 12.16 4.87 7.14
N LEU A 204 11.88 3.86 6.29
CA LEU A 204 12.34 3.83 4.90
C LEU A 204 11.72 4.95 4.06
N ALA A 205 10.43 5.22 4.23
CA ALA A 205 9.74 6.31 3.54
C ALA A 205 10.35 7.69 3.91
N TYR A 206 10.65 7.91 5.19
CA TYR A 206 11.29 9.15 5.64
C TYR A 206 12.70 9.30 5.06
N THR A 207 13.53 8.25 5.11
CA THR A 207 14.91 8.31 4.62
C THR A 207 14.97 8.57 3.12
N MET A 208 14.10 7.94 2.32
CA MET A 208 14.00 8.22 0.88
C MET A 208 13.59 9.67 0.62
N ARG A 209 12.58 10.18 1.33
CA ARG A 209 12.13 11.58 1.19
C ARG A 209 13.21 12.57 1.63
N SER A 210 14.00 12.24 2.65
CA SER A 210 15.10 13.09 3.10
C SER A 210 16.25 13.12 2.11
N LYS A 211 16.58 12.01 1.44
CA LYS A 211 17.59 11.97 0.37
C LYS A 211 17.16 12.83 -0.81
N GLU A 212 15.90 12.69 -1.23
CA GLU A 212 15.34 13.44 -2.35
C GLU A 212 15.31 14.96 -2.07
N LYS A 213 14.90 15.39 -0.87
CA LYS A 213 14.97 16.81 -0.49
C LYS A 213 16.40 17.37 -0.62
N LYS A 214 17.43 16.59 -0.26
CA LYS A 214 18.83 17.00 -0.39
C LYS A 214 19.25 17.09 -1.86
N GLU A 215 18.88 16.13 -2.69
CA GLU A 215 19.19 16.15 -4.13
C GLU A 215 18.50 17.31 -4.85
N ILE A 216 17.23 17.59 -4.54
CA ILE A 216 16.50 18.75 -5.07
C ILE A 216 17.19 20.03 -4.60
N SER A 217 17.44 20.18 -3.29
CA SER A 217 18.13 21.37 -2.76
C SER A 217 19.49 21.60 -3.42
N GLN A 218 20.26 20.54 -3.69
CA GLN A 218 21.56 20.63 -4.34
C GLN A 218 21.47 20.96 -5.84
N LYS A 219 20.44 20.46 -6.54
CA LYS A 219 20.21 20.74 -7.97
C LYS A 219 19.67 22.15 -8.23
N TYR A 220 18.92 22.72 -7.29
CA TYR A 220 18.33 24.06 -7.42
C TYR A 220 19.08 25.17 -6.66
N ALA A 221 19.96 24.85 -5.70
CA ALA A 221 20.91 25.81 -5.10
C ALA A 221 21.74 26.63 -6.12
N PRO A 222 22.25 26.05 -7.22
CA PRO A 222 22.96 26.83 -8.25
C PRO A 222 22.02 27.70 -9.11
N LEU A 223 20.70 27.43 -9.12
CA LEU A 223 19.72 28.23 -9.86
C LEU A 223 19.28 29.48 -9.07
N GLU A 224 19.19 29.38 -7.74
CA GLU A 224 18.95 30.55 -6.87
C GLU A 224 20.14 31.51 -6.86
N THR A 225 21.37 30.99 -6.85
CA THR A 225 22.58 31.81 -6.98
C THR A 225 22.69 32.47 -8.34
N LYS A 226 22.37 31.78 -9.45
CA LYS A 226 22.33 32.41 -10.78
C LYS A 226 21.26 33.51 -10.90
N LYS A 227 20.07 33.32 -10.31
CA LYS A 227 19.03 34.37 -10.26
C LYS A 227 19.45 35.54 -9.39
N ALA A 228 20.10 35.28 -8.25
CA ALA A 228 20.63 36.34 -7.39
C ALA A 228 21.74 37.13 -8.10
N ILE A 229 22.70 36.47 -8.76
CA ILE A 229 23.77 37.13 -9.52
C ILE A 229 23.20 37.97 -10.66
N ALA A 230 22.23 37.45 -11.43
CA ALA A 230 21.56 38.21 -12.49
C ALA A 230 20.84 39.45 -11.95
N SER A 231 20.18 39.34 -10.79
CA SER A 231 19.56 40.47 -10.08
C SER A 231 20.56 41.53 -9.62
N TYR A 232 21.77 41.14 -9.22
CA TYR A 232 22.83 42.10 -8.86
C TYR A 232 23.47 42.76 -10.09
N THR A 233 23.54 42.06 -11.22
CA THR A 233 24.14 42.59 -12.45
C THR A 233 23.24 43.64 -13.12
N THR A 234 21.92 43.48 -13.01
CA THR A 234 20.95 44.47 -13.53
C THR A 234 20.91 45.75 -12.71
N VAL A 235 21.07 45.66 -11.38
CA VAL A 235 21.10 46.86 -10.51
C VAL A 235 22.40 47.64 -10.71
N SER A 236 23.53 46.96 -10.90
CA SER A 236 24.82 47.63 -11.15
C SER A 236 24.91 48.36 -12.50
N GLN A 237 24.06 48.03 -13.49
CA GLN A 237 24.03 48.76 -14.77
C GLN A 237 23.17 50.02 -14.74
N GLU A 238 22.20 50.14 -13.82
CA GLU A 238 21.39 51.35 -13.68
C GLU A 238 22.15 52.46 -12.93
N ASP A 239 23.09 52.11 -12.04
CA ASP A 239 23.91 53.07 -11.29
C ASP A 239 25.09 53.68 -12.09
N GLU A 240 25.46 53.15 -13.25
CA GLU A 240 26.48 53.72 -14.15
C GLU A 240 25.90 54.68 -15.22
N LEU A 241 24.57 54.83 -15.28
CA LEU A 241 23.87 55.63 -16.29
C LEU A 241 23.20 56.91 -15.73
N LEU A 242 23.50 57.27 -14.48
CA LEU A 242 23.09 58.51 -13.80
C LEU A 242 24.32 59.36 -13.44
#